data_AF-A0A966TCT7-F1
#
_entry.id   AF-A0A966TCT7-F1
#
_cell.length_a   1.000
_cell.length_b   1.000
_cell.length_c   1.000
_cell.angle_alpha   90.00
_cell.angle_beta   90.00
_cell.angle_gamma   90.00
#
_symmetry.space_group_name_H-M   'P 1'
#
loop_
_entity.id
_entity.type
_entity.pdbx_description
1 polymer ?
#
loop_
_entity_poly.entity_id
_entity_poly.type
_entity_poly.pdbx_seq_one_letter_code
_entity_poly.pdbx_strand_id
1 'polypeptide(L)'
;GTLMGVGRYLKEQNPDVQIVAVEPPLGELVEGLRNLDEGYIPPVFEMWKGREILDRKRIVRPRESIEMTRRLVRECGIFAGISSGASLAGALKVANELAERGEHANIVFIVCDGGWKYLSTGAYTIDLDTATANAEKVIYF
;
A
#
# COMPACT_ATOMS: atom_id res chain seq x y z
N GLY A 1 -8.93 -7.60 -4.95
CA GLY A 1 -10.04 -8.01 -4.06
C GLY A 1 -10.53 -6.84 -3.24
N THR A 2 -9.81 -6.47 -2.18
CA THR A 2 -10.19 -5.44 -1.19
C THR A 2 -10.70 -4.15 -1.81
N LEU A 3 -9.92 -3.51 -2.69
CA LEU A 3 -10.32 -2.25 -3.33
C LEU A 3 -11.59 -2.38 -4.18
N MET A 4 -11.85 -3.55 -4.77
CA MET A 4 -13.05 -3.78 -5.58
C MET A 4 -14.28 -3.91 -4.68
N GLY A 5 -14.18 -4.73 -3.64
CA GLY A 5 -15.22 -4.92 -2.62
C GLY A 5 -15.62 -3.62 -1.93
N VAL A 6 -14.62 -3.02 -1.28
CA VAL A 6 -14.79 -1.79 -0.50
C VAL A 6 -15.15 -0.63 -1.41
N GLY A 7 -14.45 -0.46 -2.53
CA GLY A 7 -14.66 0.67 -3.43
C GLY A 7 -16.05 0.69 -4.05
N ARG A 8 -16.56 -0.47 -4.49
CA ARG A 8 -17.92 -0.57 -5.01
C ARG A 8 -18.95 -0.17 -3.95
N TYR A 9 -18.86 -0.77 -2.77
CA TYR A 9 -19.82 -0.47 -1.69
C TYR A 9 -19.76 0.99 -1.25
N LEU A 10 -18.56 1.55 -1.06
CA LEU A 10 -18.42 2.95 -0.63
C LEU A 10 -18.97 3.92 -1.68
N LYS A 11 -18.73 3.68 -2.98
CA LYS A 11 -19.29 4.52 -4.05
C LYS A 11 -20.81 4.40 -4.18
N GLU A 12 -21.41 3.26 -3.82
CA GLU A 12 -22.86 3.11 -3.71
C GLU A 12 -23.43 3.98 -2.57
N GLN A 13 -22.69 4.15 -1.47
CA GLN A 13 -23.13 4.97 -0.33
C GLN A 13 -22.85 6.47 -0.53
N ASN A 14 -21.69 6.79 -1.12
CA ASN A 14 -21.30 8.15 -1.43
C ASN A 14 -20.38 8.14 -2.68
N PRO A 15 -20.86 8.64 -3.84
CA PRO A 15 -20.09 8.62 -5.08
C PRO A 15 -18.83 9.51 -5.04
N ASP A 16 -18.75 10.46 -4.11
CA ASP A 16 -17.60 11.36 -3.97
C ASP A 16 -16.39 10.67 -3.31
N VAL A 17 -16.58 9.48 -2.72
CA VAL A 17 -15.47 8.72 -2.13
C VAL A 17 -14.45 8.34 -3.19
N GLN A 18 -13.20 8.69 -2.91
CA GLN A 18 -12.05 8.38 -3.76
C GLN A 18 -11.40 7.08 -3.32
N ILE A 19 -11.21 6.16 -4.26
CA ILE A 19 -10.52 4.89 -4.09
C ILE A 19 -9.15 4.98 -4.72
N VAL A 20 -8.12 4.95 -3.88
CA VAL A 20 -6.72 5.09 -4.30
C VAL A 20 -6.00 3.75 -4.16
N ALA A 21 -5.48 3.23 -5.26
CA ALA A 21 -4.63 2.05 -5.24
C ALA A 21 -3.19 2.41 -4.89
N VAL A 22 -2.49 1.51 -4.20
CA VAL A 22 -1.05 1.60 -3.97
C VAL A 22 -0.38 0.42 -4.65
N GLU A 23 0.61 0.69 -5.51
CA GLU A 23 1.38 -0.32 -6.22
C GLU A 23 2.87 0.06 -6.26
N PRO A 24 3.79 -0.90 -6.39
CA PRO A 24 5.20 -0.60 -6.61
C PRO A 24 5.44 -0.06 -8.03
N PRO A 25 6.60 0.58 -8.29
CA PRO A 25 7.05 0.84 -9.65
C PRO A 25 7.11 -0.44 -10.49
N LEU A 26 6.97 -0.30 -11.81
CA LEU A 26 7.09 -1.44 -12.73
C LEU A 26 8.45 -2.13 -12.57
N GLY A 27 8.44 -3.42 -12.27
CA GLY A 27 9.66 -4.22 -12.08
C GLY A 27 10.24 -4.19 -10.66
N GLU A 28 9.65 -3.41 -9.75
CA GLU A 28 10.01 -3.41 -8.33
C GLU A 28 8.99 -4.22 -7.52
N LEU A 29 9.43 -4.82 -6.41
CA LEU A 29 8.60 -5.69 -5.56
C LEU A 29 8.38 -5.07 -4.17
N VAL A 30 7.12 -4.90 -3.81
CA VAL A 30 6.69 -4.71 -2.42
C VAL A 30 5.89 -5.93 -2.02
N GLU A 31 6.27 -6.57 -0.92
CA GLU A 31 5.67 -7.82 -0.49
C GLU A 31 4.14 -7.71 -0.37
N GLY A 32 3.42 -8.59 -1.07
CA GLY A 32 1.96 -8.62 -1.12
C GLY A 32 1.30 -7.61 -2.09
N LEU A 33 2.09 -6.79 -2.79
CA LEU A 33 1.61 -5.85 -3.82
C LEU A 33 2.20 -6.22 -5.20
N ARG A 34 1.51 -5.80 -6.25
CA ARG A 34 1.92 -6.05 -7.62
C ARG A 34 1.52 -4.90 -8.51
N ASN A 35 2.34 -4.57 -9.50
CA ASN A 35 1.96 -3.59 -10.50
C ASN A 35 1.11 -4.27 -11.58
N LEU A 36 -0.08 -3.71 -11.88
CA LEU A 36 -0.99 -4.30 -12.87
C LEU A 36 -0.44 -4.28 -14.30
N ASP A 37 0.54 -3.41 -14.57
CA ASP A 37 1.18 -3.28 -15.88
C ASP A 37 2.28 -4.35 -16.10
N GLU A 38 2.53 -5.23 -15.12
CA GLU A 38 3.39 -6.44 -15.27
C GLU A 38 2.78 -7.53 -16.17
N GLY A 39 1.59 -7.30 -16.72
CA GLY A 39 0.94 -8.20 -17.68
C GLY A 39 0.01 -9.24 -17.07
N TYR A 40 -0.23 -9.19 -15.74
CA TYR A 40 -1.27 -9.99 -15.09
C TYR A 40 -2.30 -9.10 -14.39
N ILE A 41 -3.49 -9.01 -14.99
CA ILE A 41 -4.65 -8.35 -14.38
C ILE A 41 -5.52 -9.42 -13.73
N PRO A 42 -5.77 -9.35 -12.40
CA PRO A 42 -6.61 -10.34 -11.72
C PRO A 42 -8.04 -10.37 -12.28
N PRO A 43 -8.68 -11.54 -12.50
CA PRO A 43 -10.04 -11.61 -13.04
C PRO A 43 -11.07 -10.81 -12.24
N VAL A 44 -10.93 -10.77 -10.91
CA VAL A 44 -11.81 -9.97 -10.04
C VAL A 44 -11.75 -8.47 -10.35
N PHE A 45 -10.60 -7.97 -10.81
CA PHE A 45 -10.45 -6.58 -11.23
C PHE A 45 -11.23 -6.30 -12.51
N GLU A 46 -11.17 -7.19 -13.50
CA GLU A 46 -11.93 -7.01 -14.75
C GLU A 46 -13.43 -7.23 -14.55
N MET A 47 -13.82 -8.33 -13.90
CA MET A 47 -15.22 -8.68 -13.65
C MET A 47 -16.00 -7.58 -12.91
N TRP A 48 -15.32 -6.82 -12.05
CA TRP A 48 -15.94 -5.79 -11.23
C TRP A 48 -15.65 -4.38 -11.75
N LYS A 49 -15.20 -4.26 -13.01
CA LYS A 49 -14.89 -2.98 -13.65
C LYS A 49 -13.93 -2.12 -12.82
N GLY A 50 -12.86 -2.72 -12.34
CA GLY A 50 -11.91 -2.10 -11.41
C GLY A 50 -11.29 -0.79 -11.90
N ARG A 51 -11.17 -0.60 -13.22
CA ARG A 51 -10.74 0.67 -13.82
C ARG A 51 -11.72 1.83 -13.57
N GLU A 52 -13.01 1.53 -13.41
CA GLU A 52 -14.05 2.52 -13.07
C GLU A 52 -14.13 2.76 -11.56
N ILE A 53 -13.77 1.76 -10.75
CA ILE A 53 -13.77 1.87 -9.27
C ILE A 53 -12.57 2.68 -8.77
N LEU A 54 -11.39 2.49 -9.36
CA LEU A 54 -10.17 3.19 -8.94
C LEU A 54 -10.12 4.61 -9.50
N ASP A 55 -10.10 5.61 -8.64
CA ASP A 55 -9.96 7.00 -9.06
C ASP A 55 -8.50 7.37 -9.33
N ARG A 56 -7.57 6.80 -8.54
CA ARG A 56 -6.14 7.13 -8.61
C ARG A 56 -5.25 5.95 -8.23
N LYS A 57 -3.97 6.08 -8.57
CA LYS A 57 -2.90 5.20 -8.09
C LYS A 57 -1.79 6.02 -7.44
N ARG A 58 -1.13 5.45 -6.43
CA ARG A 58 0.11 5.95 -5.83
C ARG A 58 1.20 4.91 -5.94
N ILE A 59 2.31 5.33 -6.52
CA ILE A 59 3.51 4.51 -6.63
C ILE A 59 4.29 4.62 -5.32
N VAL A 60 4.58 3.49 -4.69
CA VAL A 60 5.38 3.41 -3.45
C VAL A 60 6.53 2.45 -3.65
N ARG A 61 7.75 2.93 -3.36
CA ARG A 61 8.97 2.12 -3.52
C ARG A 61 9.18 1.18 -2.32
N PRO A 62 9.91 0.06 -2.50
CA PRO A 62 10.20 -0.89 -1.42
C PRO A 62 10.85 -0.23 -0.20
N ARG A 63 11.83 0.66 -0.42
CA ARG A 63 12.49 1.39 0.65
C ARG A 63 11.50 2.21 1.49
N GLU A 64 10.62 2.94 0.81
CA GLU A 64 9.60 3.79 1.42
C GLU A 64 8.58 2.94 2.21
N SER A 65 8.18 1.80 1.66
CA SER A 65 7.30 0.83 2.33
C SER A 65 7.91 0.30 3.63
N ILE A 66 9.18 -0.11 3.63
CA ILE A 66 9.87 -0.61 4.85
C ILE A 66 10.06 0.53 5.86
N GLU A 67 10.44 1.71 5.39
CA GLU A 67 10.60 2.89 6.25
C GLU A 67 9.28 3.22 6.97
N MET A 68 8.17 3.30 6.24
CA MET A 68 6.85 3.57 6.83
C MET A 68 6.38 2.43 7.74
N THR A 69 6.72 1.18 7.43
CA THR A 69 6.44 0.04 8.32
C THR A 69 7.13 0.22 9.68
N ARG A 70 8.40 0.62 9.67
CA ARG A 70 9.17 0.90 10.91
C ARG A 70 8.64 2.12 11.66
N ARG A 71 8.25 3.17 10.94
CA ARG A 71 7.65 4.37 11.55
C ARG A 71 6.30 4.07 12.18
N LEU A 72 5.46 3.26 11.54
CA LEU A 72 4.13 2.91 12.03
C LEU A 72 4.17 2.25 13.43
N VAL A 73 5.13 1.35 13.67
CA VAL A 73 5.31 0.76 15.02
C VAL A 73 5.94 1.75 16.00
N ARG A 74 6.89 2.59 15.57
CA ARG A 74 7.60 3.54 16.45
C ARG A 74 6.74 4.72 16.88
N GLU A 75 5.92 5.25 15.97
CA GLU A 75 5.15 6.47 16.16
C GLU A 75 3.71 6.18 16.60
N CYS A 76 3.15 5.03 16.21
CA CYS A 76 1.74 4.70 16.49
C CYS A 76 1.55 3.40 17.30
N GLY A 77 2.61 2.64 17.58
CA GLY A 77 2.51 1.36 18.29
C GLY A 77 1.88 0.22 17.47
N ILE A 78 1.71 0.40 16.15
CA ILE A 78 1.07 -0.58 15.28
C ILE A 78 2.14 -1.45 14.60
N PHE A 79 2.21 -2.72 14.98
CA PHE A 79 3.17 -3.68 14.43
C PHE A 79 2.59 -4.44 13.22
N ALA A 80 2.90 -4.00 12.00
CA ALA A 80 2.18 -4.37 10.76
C ALA A 80 3.09 -4.86 9.62
N GLY A 81 2.60 -5.61 8.65
CA GLY A 81 3.45 -6.04 7.53
C GLY A 81 3.89 -4.95 6.55
N ILE A 82 4.79 -5.33 5.65
CA ILE A 82 5.47 -4.43 4.68
C ILE A 82 4.45 -3.72 3.76
N SER A 83 3.44 -4.43 3.24
CA SER A 83 2.37 -3.82 2.43
C SER A 83 1.53 -2.78 3.18
N SER A 84 1.42 -2.90 4.51
CA SER A 84 0.76 -1.91 5.36
C SER A 84 1.56 -0.61 5.43
N GLY A 85 2.90 -0.71 5.51
CA GLY A 85 3.76 0.47 5.38
C GLY A 85 3.65 1.12 4.00
N ALA A 86 3.48 0.33 2.94
CA ALA A 86 3.22 0.90 1.61
C ALA A 86 1.87 1.64 1.54
N SER A 87 0.83 1.04 2.14
CA SER A 87 -0.49 1.65 2.23
C SER A 87 -0.46 2.96 3.02
N LEU A 88 0.28 3.02 4.13
CA LEU A 88 0.54 4.25 4.88
C LEU A 88 1.29 5.29 4.04
N ALA A 89 2.35 4.89 3.33
CA ALA A 89 3.10 5.78 2.44
C ALA A 89 2.20 6.41 1.36
N GLY A 90 1.35 5.59 0.73
CA GLY A 90 0.36 6.05 -0.25
C GLY A 90 -0.65 7.03 0.35
N ALA A 91 -1.14 6.75 1.57
CA ALA A 91 -2.05 7.63 2.29
C ALA A 91 -1.40 8.98 2.64
N LEU A 92 -0.15 8.97 3.13
CA LEU A 92 0.60 10.19 3.44
C LEU A 92 0.87 11.04 2.19
N LYS A 93 1.13 10.43 1.03
CA LYS A 93 1.23 11.15 -0.24
C LYS A 93 -0.07 11.88 -0.61
N VAL A 94 -1.21 11.22 -0.42
CA VAL A 94 -2.53 11.85 -0.64
C VAL A 94 -2.76 12.98 0.38
N ALA A 95 -2.44 12.74 1.65
CA ALA A 95 -2.59 13.74 2.71
C ALA A 95 -1.75 15.00 2.43
N ASN A 96 -0.50 14.82 2.00
CA ASN A 96 0.40 15.94 1.69
C ASN A 96 -0.10 16.74 0.48
N GLU A 97 -0.56 16.09 -0.60
CA GLU A 97 -1.15 16.81 -1.76
C GLU A 97 -2.36 17.64 -1.36
N LEU A 98 -3.24 17.10 -0.51
CA LEU A 98 -4.41 17.83 -0.01
C LEU A 98 -4.01 19.00 0.88
N ALA A 99 -3.04 18.80 1.78
CA ALA A 99 -2.51 19.83 2.65
C ALA A 99 -1.89 21.00 1.87
N GLU A 100 -1.13 20.70 0.80
CA GLU A 100 -0.56 21.71 -0.11
C GLU A 100 -1.64 22.56 -0.80
N ARG A 101 -2.82 21.97 -1.03
CA ARG A 101 -3.99 22.65 -1.62
C ARG A 101 -4.88 23.33 -0.59
N GLY A 102 -4.60 23.19 0.70
CA GLY A 102 -5.46 23.69 1.79
C GLY A 102 -6.77 22.92 1.93
N GLU A 103 -6.81 21.67 1.48
CA GLU A 103 -8.00 20.81 1.51
C GLU A 103 -7.94 19.84 2.69
N HIS A 104 -9.11 19.54 3.26
CA HIS A 104 -9.27 18.59 4.36
C HIS A 104 -9.98 17.34 3.88
N ALA A 105 -9.50 16.17 4.31
CA ALA A 105 -10.15 14.89 4.03
C ALA A 105 -9.97 13.89 5.17
N ASN A 106 -10.89 12.94 5.27
CA ASN A 106 -10.75 11.75 6.10
C ASN A 106 -10.15 10.63 5.26
N ILE A 107 -8.90 10.25 5.56
CA ILE A 107 -8.18 9.22 4.81
C ILE A 107 -8.15 7.93 5.62
N VAL A 108 -8.62 6.84 5.02
CA VAL A 108 -8.56 5.50 5.59
C VAL A 108 -7.58 4.67 4.76
N PHE A 109 -6.67 3.97 5.43
CA PHE A 109 -5.77 2.99 4.82
C PHE A 109 -5.90 1.65 5.54
N ILE A 110 -5.46 0.57 4.88
CA ILE A 110 -5.59 -0.79 5.41
C ILE A 110 -4.25 -1.25 5.98
N VAL A 111 -4.30 -1.81 7.19
CA VAL A 111 -3.25 -2.64 7.75
C VAL A 111 -3.59 -4.09 7.41
N CYS A 112 -2.83 -4.68 6.48
CA CYS A 112 -3.16 -5.95 5.85
C CYS A 112 -2.92 -7.16 6.77
N ASP A 113 -1.88 -7.08 7.61
CA ASP A 113 -1.48 -8.13 8.54
C ASP A 113 -0.52 -7.58 9.62
N GLY A 114 -0.18 -8.44 10.60
CA GLY A 114 0.80 -8.13 11.64
C GLY A 114 2.25 -8.35 11.21
N GLY A 115 3.18 -7.66 11.87
CA GLY A 115 4.62 -7.70 11.54
C GLY A 115 5.34 -9.02 11.84
N TRP A 116 4.69 -9.99 12.48
CA TRP A 116 5.32 -11.19 13.05
C TRP A 116 6.09 -12.05 12.02
N LYS A 117 5.50 -12.29 10.84
CA LYS A 117 6.12 -13.10 9.78
C LYS A 117 7.32 -12.43 9.09
N TYR A 118 7.53 -11.13 9.36
CA TYR A 118 8.59 -10.33 8.75
C TYR A 118 9.82 -10.17 9.67
N LEU A 119 9.80 -10.71 10.89
CA LEU A 119 10.92 -10.61 11.83
C LEU A 119 12.16 -11.37 11.33
N SER A 120 11.98 -12.52 10.69
CA SER A 120 13.06 -13.36 10.15
C SER A 120 13.77 -12.75 8.94
N THR A 121 13.18 -11.73 8.30
CA THR A 121 13.74 -11.13 7.08
C THR A 121 14.65 -9.93 7.36
N GLY A 122 14.72 -9.51 8.62
CA GLY A 122 15.45 -8.31 9.04
C GLY A 122 14.72 -7.01 8.71
N ALA A 123 13.48 -7.04 8.20
CA ALA A 123 12.71 -5.86 7.82
C ALA A 123 12.64 -4.78 8.91
N TYR A 124 12.71 -5.17 10.19
CA TYR A 124 12.68 -4.26 11.34
C TYR A 124 14.03 -3.98 11.99
N THR A 125 14.97 -4.91 11.89
CA THR A 125 16.13 -4.98 12.80
C THR A 125 17.44 -4.60 12.14
N ILE A 126 17.58 -4.82 10.83
CA ILE A 126 18.82 -4.50 10.12
C ILE A 126 18.77 -3.08 9.55
N ASP A 127 19.89 -2.61 9.03
CA ASP A 127 19.97 -1.34 8.31
C ASP A 127 18.89 -1.24 7.20
N LEU A 128 18.34 -0.04 6.98
CA LEU A 128 17.20 0.16 6.08
C LEU A 128 17.55 -0.13 4.61
N ASP A 129 18.75 0.28 4.17
CA ASP A 129 19.19 0.06 2.79
C ASP A 129 19.48 -1.43 2.57
N THR A 130 20.06 -2.09 3.58
CA THR A 130 20.25 -3.55 3.60
C THR A 130 18.93 -4.31 3.57
N ALA A 131 17.93 -3.89 4.39
CA ALA A 131 16.61 -4.50 4.41
C ALA A 131 15.88 -4.34 3.07
N THR A 132 16.04 -3.19 2.42
CA THR A 132 15.48 -2.92 1.09
C THR A 132 16.07 -3.84 0.05
N ALA A 133 17.40 -3.96 0.00
CA ALA A 133 18.09 -4.86 -0.94
C ALA A 133 17.75 -6.35 -0.73
N ASN A 134 17.43 -6.74 0.51
CA ASN A 134 16.98 -8.09 0.82
C ASN A 134 15.53 -8.33 0.38
N ALA A 135 14.65 -7.34 0.51
CA ALA A 135 13.24 -7.47 0.14
C ALA A 135 13.04 -7.79 -1.36
N GLU A 136 13.96 -7.38 -2.22
CA GLU A 136 13.96 -7.75 -3.65
C GLU A 136 14.27 -9.24 -3.90
N LYS A 137 14.91 -9.92 -2.93
CA LYS A 137 15.42 -11.29 -3.07
C LYS A 137 14.66 -12.31 -2.22
N VAL A 138 13.88 -11.85 -1.26
CA VAL A 138 13.16 -12.70 -0.31
C VAL A 138 11.71 -12.83 -0.77
N ILE A 139 11.29 -14.07 -1.04
CA ILE A 139 9.88 -14.41 -1.19
C ILE A 139 9.35 -14.75 0.20
N TYR A 140 8.33 -14.03 0.65
CA TYR A 140 7.72 -14.25 1.96
C TYR A 140 6.63 -15.33 1.81
N PHE A 141 6.79 -16.46 2.51
CA PHE A 141 5.79 -17.52 2.60
C PHE A 141 5.26 -17.62 4.03
#